data_AF-A0A9E3RI45-F1
#
_entry.id   AF-A0A9E3RI45-F1
#
_cell.length_a   1.000
_cell.length_b   1.000
_cell.length_c   1.000
_cell.angle_alpha   90.00
_cell.angle_beta   90.00
_cell.angle_gamma   90.00
#
_symmetry.space_group_name_H-M   'P 1'
#
loop_
_entity.id
_entity.type
_entity.pdbx_description
1 polymer ?
#
loop_
_entity_poly.entity_id
_entity_poly.type
_entity_poly.pdbx_seq_one_letter_code
_entity_poly.pdbx_strand_id
1 'polypeptide(L)'
;MANIIIESSEKQVALLRRIVKLLFAVAGCMWLVKYILQFPSETTMQAFVIGQYQLYLVLLTLWGYDYKRETGRYKALQSMCKSLNTQAENISTQDIHQANAERYFVVLTKRTDTKGGWFTIIFTWTLTVAAVVLITRQLLTILSLM
;
A
#
# COMPACT_ATOMS: atom_id res chain seq x y z
N MET A 1 -16.38 22.39 0.94
CA MET A 1 -16.30 21.09 0.23
C MET A 1 -14.85 20.67 -0.08
N ALA A 2 -13.94 21.57 -0.45
CA ALA A 2 -12.52 21.22 -0.69
C ALA A 2 -11.83 20.52 0.50
N ASN A 3 -12.09 20.99 1.73
CA ASN A 3 -11.54 20.39 2.97
C ASN A 3 -11.92 18.91 3.15
N ILE A 4 -13.18 18.55 2.84
CA ILE A 4 -13.70 17.18 3.04
C ILE A 4 -13.01 16.19 2.09
N ILE A 5 -12.61 16.65 0.90
CA ILE A 5 -12.04 15.80 -0.16
C ILE A 5 -10.57 15.47 0.16
N ILE A 6 -9.78 16.48 0.54
CA ILE A 6 -8.39 16.31 0.98
C ILE A 6 -8.35 15.41 2.22
N GLU A 7 -9.24 15.65 3.18
CA GLU A 7 -9.36 14.85 4.40
C GLU A 7 -9.72 13.37 4.09
N SER A 8 -10.60 13.12 3.12
CA SER A 8 -10.95 11.76 2.71
C SER A 8 -9.78 11.01 2.07
N SER A 9 -8.98 11.69 1.23
CA SER A 9 -7.77 11.15 0.62
C SER A 9 -6.71 10.84 1.67
N GLU A 10 -6.50 11.75 2.62
CA GLU A 10 -5.56 11.55 3.73
C GLU A 10 -5.95 10.37 4.62
N LYS A 11 -7.24 10.20 4.91
CA LYS A 11 -7.75 9.03 5.64
C LYS A 11 -7.43 7.72 4.89
N GLN A 12 -7.58 7.68 3.57
CA GLN A 12 -7.23 6.50 2.77
C GLN A 12 -5.74 6.20 2.76
N VAL A 13 -4.90 7.22 2.60
CA VAL A 13 -3.43 7.09 2.68
C VAL A 13 -3.02 6.57 4.06
N ALA A 14 -3.57 7.16 5.12
CA ALA A 14 -3.30 6.75 6.50
C ALA A 14 -3.72 5.30 6.75
N LEU A 15 -4.88 4.89 6.24
CA LEU A 15 -5.38 3.51 6.33
C LEU A 15 -4.45 2.53 5.60
N LEU A 16 -4.09 2.80 4.34
CA LEU A 16 -3.18 1.94 3.60
C LEU A 16 -1.83 1.81 4.31
N ARG A 17 -1.28 2.92 4.82
CA ARG A 17 -0.02 2.90 5.58
C ARG A 17 -0.11 2.03 6.84
N ARG A 18 -1.25 2.07 7.55
CA ARG A 18 -1.50 1.19 8.70
C ARG A 18 -1.57 -0.28 8.27
N ILE A 19 -2.31 -0.59 7.21
CA ILE A 19 -2.42 -1.95 6.67
C ILE A 19 -1.05 -2.49 6.28
N VAL A 20 -0.26 -1.74 5.51
CA VAL A 20 1.09 -2.15 5.08
C VAL A 20 1.99 -2.41 6.30
N LYS A 21 1.99 -1.52 7.30
CA LYS A 21 2.76 -1.73 8.54
C LYS A 21 2.34 -2.99 9.29
N LEU A 22 1.04 -3.24 9.41
CA LEU A 22 0.52 -4.45 10.05
C LEU A 22 0.94 -5.70 9.29
N LEU A 23 0.82 -5.71 7.96
CA LEU A 23 1.23 -6.85 7.13
C LEU A 23 2.72 -7.13 7.25
N PHE A 24 3.57 -6.09 7.25
CA PHE A 24 5.01 -6.24 7.48
C PHE A 24 5.35 -6.74 8.89
N ALA A 25 4.64 -6.26 9.91
CA ALA A 25 4.84 -6.72 11.28
C ALA A 25 4.50 -8.21 11.41
N VAL A 26 3.34 -8.63 10.88
CA VAL A 26 2.92 -10.04 10.87
C VAL A 26 3.92 -10.90 10.10
N ALA A 27 4.33 -10.49 8.90
CA ALA A 27 5.34 -11.19 8.11
C ALA A 27 6.68 -11.31 8.87
N GLY A 28 7.10 -10.25 9.56
CA GLY A 28 8.30 -10.25 10.41
C GLY A 28 8.19 -11.22 11.58
N CYS A 29 7.05 -11.27 12.26
CA CYS A 29 6.82 -12.23 13.35
C CYS A 29 6.85 -13.68 12.86
N MET A 30 6.39 -13.96 11.63
CA MET A 30 6.45 -15.31 11.07
C MET A 30 7.88 -15.83 10.88
N TRP A 31 8.88 -14.96 10.67
CA TRP A 31 10.28 -15.39 10.62
C TRP A 31 10.75 -16.06 11.91
N LEU A 32 10.18 -15.69 13.06
CA LEU A 32 10.52 -16.32 14.34
C LEU A 32 10.14 -17.79 14.36
N VAL A 33 9.09 -18.19 13.63
CA VAL A 33 8.63 -19.58 13.57
C VAL A 33 9.74 -20.51 13.07
N LYS A 34 10.56 -20.05 12.12
CA LYS A 34 11.72 -20.81 11.61
C LYS A 34 12.65 -21.28 12.73
N TYR A 35 12.79 -20.50 13.79
CA TYR A 35 13.72 -20.75 14.89
C TYR A 35 13.07 -21.42 16.10
N ILE A 36 11.75 -21.27 16.26
CA ILE A 36 11.02 -21.74 17.44
C ILE A 36 10.39 -23.11 17.19
N LEU A 37 9.83 -23.35 16.00
CA LEU A 37 9.16 -24.61 15.67
C LEU A 37 10.10 -25.58 14.95
N GLN A 38 9.92 -26.87 15.23
CA GLN A 38 10.60 -27.93 14.50
C GLN A 38 9.80 -28.27 13.24
N PHE A 39 10.48 -28.24 12.10
CA PHE A 39 9.87 -28.61 10.83
C PHE A 39 10.02 -30.13 10.62
N PRO A 40 8.96 -30.85 10.18
CA PRO A 40 8.98 -32.30 9.93
C PRO A 40 10.01 -32.72 8.90
N SER A 41 10.37 -31.83 7.98
CA SER A 41 11.35 -32.08 6.94
C SER A 41 12.02 -30.78 6.49
N GLU A 42 13.22 -30.91 5.91
CA GLU A 42 13.93 -29.78 5.33
C GLU A 42 13.13 -29.15 4.18
N THR A 43 12.43 -29.96 3.39
CA THR A 43 11.61 -29.47 2.27
C THR A 43 10.46 -28.60 2.74
N THR A 44 9.81 -28.93 3.87
CA THR A 44 8.77 -28.09 4.47
C THR A 44 9.35 -26.75 4.95
N MET A 45 10.53 -26.76 5.56
CA MET A 45 11.22 -25.52 5.97
C MET A 45 11.57 -24.65 4.77
N GLN A 46 12.13 -25.23 3.71
CA GLN A 46 12.47 -24.51 2.49
C GLN A 46 11.21 -23.89 1.83
N ALA A 47 10.11 -24.65 1.75
CA ALA A 47 8.84 -24.14 1.23
C ALA A 47 8.30 -22.95 2.06
N PHE A 48 8.40 -23.01 3.39
CA PHE A 48 8.04 -21.90 4.28
C PHE A 48 8.89 -20.65 3.99
N VAL A 49 10.21 -20.81 3.92
CA VAL A 49 11.16 -19.72 3.64
C VAL A 49 10.91 -19.09 2.25
N ILE A 50 10.67 -19.90 1.22
CA ILE A 50 10.32 -19.40 -0.12
C ILE A 50 9.02 -18.61 -0.07
N GLY A 51 8.00 -19.12 0.62
CA GLY A 51 6.75 -18.41 0.83
C GLY A 51 6.97 -17.06 1.53
N GLN A 52 7.93 -16.98 2.47
CA GLN A 52 8.26 -15.72 3.14
C GLN A 52 8.84 -14.73 2.14
N TYR A 53 9.81 -15.14 1.32
CA TYR A 53 10.37 -14.26 0.28
C TYR A 53 9.32 -13.76 -0.71
N GLN A 54 8.37 -14.62 -1.12
CA GLN A 54 7.26 -14.21 -1.99
C GLN A 54 6.37 -13.15 -1.31
N LEU A 55 6.04 -13.35 -0.02
CA LEU A 55 5.29 -12.38 0.76
C LEU A 55 6.02 -11.04 0.85
N TYR A 56 7.32 -11.05 1.17
CA TYR A 56 8.13 -9.83 1.22
C TYR A 56 8.21 -9.13 -0.13
N LEU A 57 8.33 -9.86 -1.24
CA LEU A 57 8.32 -9.28 -2.58
C LEU A 57 7.01 -8.52 -2.86
N VAL A 58 5.86 -9.11 -2.51
CA VAL A 58 4.55 -8.46 -2.65
C VAL A 58 4.45 -7.22 -1.77
N LEU A 59 4.85 -7.32 -0.49
CA LEU A 59 4.79 -6.21 0.45
C LEU A 59 5.73 -5.06 0.06
N LEU A 60 6.94 -5.36 -0.39
CA LEU A 60 7.89 -4.37 -0.90
C LEU A 60 7.38 -3.70 -2.18
N THR A 61 6.71 -4.44 -3.05
CA THR A 61 6.09 -3.88 -4.26
C THR A 61 4.96 -2.93 -3.90
N LEU A 62 4.09 -3.33 -2.95
CA LEU A 62 3.01 -2.48 -2.46
C LEU A 62 3.54 -1.20 -1.81
N TRP A 63 4.57 -1.33 -0.97
CA TRP A 63 5.22 -0.20 -0.30
C TRP A 63 5.94 0.72 -1.30
N GLY A 64 6.72 0.18 -2.23
CA GLY A 64 7.43 0.97 -3.24
C GLY A 64 6.47 1.72 -4.16
N TYR A 65 5.32 1.12 -4.47
CA TYR A 65 4.26 1.78 -5.21
C TYR A 65 3.62 2.93 -4.43
N ASP A 66 3.30 2.73 -3.15
CA ASP A 66 2.81 3.80 -2.26
C ASP A 66 3.83 4.96 -2.16
N TYR A 67 5.11 4.63 -1.97
CA TYR A 67 6.19 5.61 -1.91
C TYR A 67 6.32 6.43 -3.20
N LYS A 68 6.26 5.77 -4.37
CA LYS A 68 6.29 6.45 -5.68
C LYS A 68 5.10 7.40 -5.84
N ARG A 69 3.91 6.98 -5.40
CA ARG A 69 2.70 7.82 -5.43
C ARG A 69 2.84 9.03 -4.52
N GLU A 70 3.29 8.84 -3.28
CA GLU A 70 3.48 9.93 -2.32
C GLU A 70 4.51 10.94 -2.83
N THR A 71 5.61 10.47 -3.41
CA THR A 71 6.61 11.33 -4.08
C THR A 71 5.99 12.13 -5.25
N GLY A 72 5.16 11.48 -6.07
CA GLY A 72 4.44 12.13 -7.15
C GLY A 72 3.47 13.22 -6.65
N ARG A 73 2.77 12.95 -5.55
CA ARG A 73 1.88 13.91 -4.87
C ARG A 73 2.65 15.14 -4.41
N TYR A 74 3.78 14.96 -3.72
CA TYR A 74 4.62 16.08 -3.28
C TYR A 74 5.14 16.92 -4.44
N LYS A 75 5.63 16.28 -5.52
CA LYS A 75 6.10 17.00 -6.72
C LYS A 75 4.98 17.79 -7.39
N ALA A 76 3.78 17.21 -7.48
CA ALA A 76 2.62 17.89 -8.04
C ALA A 76 2.22 19.10 -7.19
N LEU A 77 2.12 18.95 -5.87
CA LEU A 77 1.83 20.05 -4.95
C LEU A 77 2.87 21.17 -5.07
N GLN A 78 4.17 20.83 -5.07
CA GLN A 78 5.24 21.81 -5.21
C GLN A 78 5.15 22.57 -6.54
N SER A 79 4.83 21.88 -7.64
CA SER A 79 4.63 22.52 -8.95
C SER A 79 3.44 23.47 -8.93
N MET A 80 2.33 23.08 -8.32
CA MET A 80 1.12 23.90 -8.20
C MET A 80 1.33 25.13 -7.30
N CYS A 81 2.04 24.98 -6.17
CA CYS A 81 2.41 26.11 -5.31
C CYS A 81 3.21 27.16 -6.08
N LYS A 82 4.17 26.71 -6.92
CA LYS A 82 4.99 27.60 -7.75
C LYS A 82 4.17 28.29 -8.84
N SER A 83 3.28 27.57 -9.52
CA SER A 83 2.50 28.15 -10.61
C SER A 83 1.40 29.11 -10.14
N LEU A 84 0.78 28.82 -9.00
CA LEU A 84 -0.32 29.62 -8.44
C LEU A 84 0.16 30.66 -7.42
N ASN A 85 1.47 30.70 -7.15
CA ASN A 85 2.09 31.54 -6.13
C ASN A 85 1.36 31.49 -4.78
N THR A 86 0.98 30.28 -4.37
CA THR A 86 0.19 30.02 -3.17
C THR A 86 0.83 28.93 -2.32
N GLN A 87 0.43 28.88 -1.05
CA GLN A 87 0.87 27.82 -0.13
C GLN A 87 0.09 26.53 -0.38
N ALA A 88 0.69 25.38 -0.02
CA ALA A 88 0.10 24.07 -0.26
C ALA A 88 -1.26 23.88 0.42
N GLU A 89 -1.46 24.52 1.57
CA GLU A 89 -2.71 24.52 2.33
C GLU A 89 -3.87 25.23 1.61
N ASN A 90 -3.55 26.12 0.67
CA ASN A 90 -4.52 26.90 -0.10
C ASN A 90 -4.82 26.29 -1.48
N ILE A 91 -4.22 25.14 -1.82
CA ILE A 91 -4.48 24.46 -3.10
C ILE A 91 -5.86 23.81 -3.06
N SER A 92 -6.73 24.19 -3.99
CA SER A 92 -8.07 23.66 -4.11
C SER A 92 -8.11 22.37 -4.95
N THR A 93 -9.23 21.65 -4.85
CA THR A 93 -9.50 20.48 -5.71
C THR A 93 -9.65 20.83 -7.19
N GLN A 94 -10.01 22.08 -7.52
CA GLN A 94 -10.06 22.53 -8.91
C GLN A 94 -8.66 22.67 -9.49
N ASP A 95 -7.70 23.14 -8.70
CA ASP A 95 -6.29 23.26 -9.11
C ASP A 95 -5.69 21.88 -9.39
N ILE A 96 -6.01 20.89 -8.56
CA ILE A 96 -5.58 19.49 -8.74
C ILE A 96 -6.16 18.89 -10.03
N HIS A 97 -7.42 19.21 -10.35
CA HIS A 97 -8.07 18.79 -11.61
C HIS A 97 -7.42 19.45 -12.83
N GLN A 98 -7.20 20.76 -12.78
CA GLN A 98 -6.58 21.51 -13.87
C GLN A 98 -5.15 21.03 -14.13
N ALA A 99 -4.40 20.67 -13.08
CA ALA A 99 -3.06 20.10 -13.18
C ALA A 99 -3.04 18.61 -13.57
N ASN A 100 -4.21 17.97 -13.76
CA ASN A 100 -4.33 16.53 -14.05
C ASN A 100 -3.56 15.64 -13.06
N ALA A 101 -3.48 16.07 -11.79
CA ALA A 101 -2.67 15.46 -10.75
C ALA A 101 -3.44 14.44 -9.90
N GLU A 102 -4.70 14.17 -10.23
CA GLU A 102 -5.64 13.42 -9.40
C GLU A 102 -5.21 11.98 -9.10
N ARG A 103 -4.49 11.36 -10.04
CA ARG A 103 -3.96 10.00 -9.93
C ARG A 103 -3.04 9.79 -8.72
N TYR A 104 -2.47 10.86 -8.17
CA TYR A 104 -1.60 10.82 -7.00
C TYR A 104 -2.35 10.91 -5.67
N PHE A 105 -3.61 11.35 -5.70
CA PHE A 105 -4.47 11.52 -4.52
C PHE A 105 -5.49 10.38 -4.38
N VAL A 106 -5.80 9.67 -5.46
CA VAL A 106 -6.68 8.49 -5.43
C VAL A 106 -5.92 7.25 -4.96
N VAL A 107 -6.37 6.63 -3.87
CA VAL A 107 -5.67 5.49 -3.24
C VAL A 107 -6.53 4.23 -3.19
N LEU A 108 -7.63 4.23 -2.44
CA LEU A 108 -8.43 3.03 -2.18
C LEU A 108 -9.79 3.02 -2.88
N THR A 109 -10.39 4.20 -3.06
CA THR A 109 -11.68 4.35 -3.72
C THR A 109 -11.62 5.40 -4.82
N LYS A 110 -12.34 5.11 -5.91
CA LYS A 110 -12.39 6.00 -7.06
C LYS A 110 -13.23 7.22 -6.72
N ARG A 111 -12.69 8.40 -7.03
CA ARG A 111 -13.46 9.64 -7.04
C ARG A 111 -14.36 9.66 -8.28
N THR A 112 -15.65 9.96 -8.11
CA THR A 112 -16.70 9.93 -9.14
C THR A 112 -16.35 10.75 -10.39
N ASP A 113 -15.44 11.72 -10.27
CA ASP A 113 -15.07 12.67 -11.34
C ASP A 113 -13.70 12.40 -12.01
N THR A 114 -13.00 11.32 -11.63
CA THR A 114 -11.66 11.02 -12.15
C THR A 114 -11.69 9.99 -13.30
N LYS A 115 -11.13 10.34 -14.47
CA LYS A 115 -11.00 9.42 -15.63
C LYS A 115 -9.81 8.46 -15.49
N GLY A 116 -8.77 8.81 -14.73
CA GLY A 116 -7.55 8.01 -14.55
C GLY A 116 -7.30 7.66 -13.09
N GLY A 117 -7.73 6.46 -12.65
CA GLY A 117 -7.52 6.00 -11.28
C GLY A 117 -7.80 4.50 -11.03
N TRP A 118 -8.48 3.82 -11.96
CA TRP A 118 -8.83 2.40 -11.80
C TRP A 118 -7.61 1.49 -11.68
N PHE A 119 -6.58 1.70 -12.50
CA PHE A 119 -5.37 0.88 -12.45
C PHE A 119 -4.72 0.92 -11.07
N THR A 120 -4.55 2.12 -10.50
CA THR A 120 -3.95 2.33 -9.17
C THR A 120 -4.72 1.60 -8.07
N ILE A 121 -6.05 1.71 -8.11
CA ILE A 121 -6.94 1.08 -7.12
C ILE A 121 -6.88 -0.44 -7.26
N ILE A 122 -7.10 -0.96 -8.46
CA ILE A 122 -7.09 -2.40 -8.74
C ILE A 122 -5.73 -2.99 -8.38
N PHE A 123 -4.63 -2.35 -8.78
CA PHE A 123 -3.28 -2.80 -8.47
C PHE A 123 -3.02 -2.86 -6.95
N THR A 124 -3.42 -1.80 -6.21
CA THR A 124 -3.27 -1.74 -4.75
C THR A 124 -4.09 -2.84 -4.07
N TRP A 125 -5.34 -3.05 -4.49
CA TRP A 125 -6.19 -4.11 -3.95
C TRP A 125 -5.68 -5.51 -4.28
N THR A 126 -5.26 -5.76 -5.51
CA THR A 126 -4.69 -7.05 -5.93
C THR A 126 -3.47 -7.41 -5.08
N LEU A 127 -2.54 -6.48 -4.87
CA LEU A 127 -1.36 -6.71 -4.02
C LEU A 127 -1.75 -6.91 -2.55
N THR A 128 -2.72 -6.15 -2.05
CA THR A 128 -3.18 -6.28 -0.66
C THR A 128 -3.83 -7.65 -0.42
N VAL A 129 -4.71 -8.07 -1.32
CA VAL A 129 -5.35 -9.39 -1.27
C VAL A 129 -4.31 -10.50 -1.42
N ALA A 130 -3.36 -10.37 -2.34
CA ALA A 130 -2.28 -11.34 -2.50
C ALA A 130 -1.45 -11.48 -1.22
N ALA A 131 -1.10 -10.37 -0.56
CA ALA A 131 -0.38 -10.39 0.70
C ALA A 131 -1.18 -11.10 1.81
N VAL A 132 -2.48 -10.81 1.92
CA VAL A 132 -3.37 -11.48 2.89
C VAL A 132 -3.46 -12.97 2.61
N VAL A 133 -3.65 -13.38 1.36
CA VAL A 133 -3.70 -14.81 0.98
C VAL A 133 -2.40 -15.52 1.33
N LEU A 134 -1.24 -14.92 1.03
CA LEU A 134 0.07 -15.49 1.36
C LEU A 134 0.26 -15.60 2.88
N ILE A 135 -0.12 -14.58 3.66
CA ILE A 135 -0.10 -14.63 5.13
C ILE A 135 -1.01 -15.75 5.65
N THR A 136 -2.25 -15.86 5.16
CA THR A 136 -3.17 -16.92 5.59
C THR A 136 -2.60 -18.29 5.29
N ARG A 137 -2.01 -18.49 4.09
CA ARG A 137 -1.35 -19.76 3.74
C ARG A 137 -0.19 -20.07 4.69
N GLN A 138 0.62 -19.08 5.03
CA GLN A 138 1.71 -19.24 5.99
C GLN A 138 1.20 -19.62 7.38
N LEU A 139 0.14 -18.97 7.86
CA LEU A 139 -0.50 -19.30 9.14
C LEU A 139 -1.03 -20.74 9.15
N LEU A 140 -1.67 -21.18 8.06
CA LEU A 140 -2.13 -22.57 7.95
C LEU A 140 -0.96 -23.57 8.01
N THR A 141 0.16 -23.27 7.35
CA THR A 141 1.38 -24.08 7.47
C THR A 141 1.87 -24.13 8.91
N ILE A 142 1.94 -22.97 9.59
CA ILE A 142 2.35 -22.90 11.01
C ILE A 142 1.44 -23.74 11.89
N LEU A 143 0.11 -23.64 11.69
CA LEU A 143 -0.87 -24.43 12.45
C LEU A 143 -0.73 -25.93 12.21
N SER A 144 -0.34 -26.36 11.00
CA SER A 144 -0.08 -27.78 10.72
C SER A 144 1.23 -28.31 11.32
N LEU A 145 2.11 -27.42 11.81
CA LEU A 145 3.38 -27.76 12.45
C LEU A 145 3.27 -27.85 13.98
N MET A 146 2.15 -27.39 14.55
CA MET A 146 1.83 -27.49 15.98
C MET A 146 1.09 -28.80 16.27
#